data_AF-A0A846DFW6-F1
#
_entry.id   AF-A0A846DFW6-F1
#
_cell.length_a   1.000
_cell.length_b   1.000
_cell.length_c   1.000
_cell.angle_alpha   90.00
_cell.angle_beta   90.00
_cell.angle_gamma   90.00
#
_symmetry.space_group_name_H-M   'P 1'
#
loop_
_entity.id
_entity.type
_entity.pdbx_description
1 polymer ?
#
loop_
_entity_poly.entity_id
_entity_poly.type
_entity_poly.pdbx_seq_one_letter_code
_entity_poly.pdbx_strand_id
1 'polypeptide(L)'
;MKQQIQISKGIRSSFGIVLLGFAWMGLEAVFALTAKAKDIELKVGIVQRFGEEESDELTITSTEGDKLTLRFLRGNLQPQTLQTNKIQLEVVKQPLKTKVLQERLVLSDHSTFETAEDSAKKWKARGIEVEVTQPGRWQVWAKSDVYKTPLLRRWLLHSLKRQGHNPYFESKSLPDKSKVSFVVNGYRYHRDKLEITAGKNLLWVREGEKKKSRLYG
;
A
#
# COMPACT_ATOMS: atom_id res chain seq x y z
N MET A 1 -9.86 1.46 3.58
CA MET A 1 -9.63 2.23 2.33
C MET A 1 -8.12 2.32 2.17
N LYS A 2 -7.51 1.56 1.26
CA LYS A 2 -6.05 1.51 1.09
C LYS A 2 -5.60 2.76 0.33
N GLN A 3 -4.82 3.63 0.96
CA GLN A 3 -4.17 4.76 0.28
C GLN A 3 -2.90 4.23 -0.39
N GLN A 4 -2.66 4.63 -1.64
CA GLN A 4 -1.53 4.12 -2.43
C GLN A 4 -0.53 5.24 -2.69
N ILE A 5 0.65 5.13 -2.08
CA ILE A 5 1.81 5.94 -2.40
C ILE A 5 2.59 5.17 -3.47
N GLN A 6 2.70 5.74 -4.67
CA GLN A 6 3.50 5.15 -5.75
C GLN A 6 4.74 6.01 -5.96
N ILE A 7 5.88 5.37 -6.13
CA ILE A 7 7.13 6.06 -6.48
C ILE A 7 7.55 5.44 -7.80
N SER A 8 7.52 6.24 -8.86
CA SER A 8 7.72 5.78 -10.24
C SER A 8 8.79 6.59 -10.95
N LYS A 9 9.36 5.97 -12.00
CA LYS A 9 10.37 6.58 -12.84
C LYS A 9 9.70 7.41 -13.92
N GLY A 10 10.00 8.70 -14.00
CA GLY A 10 9.51 9.56 -15.06
C GLY A 10 10.33 9.38 -16.34
N ILE A 11 9.89 8.52 -17.27
CA ILE A 11 10.50 8.46 -18.61
C ILE A 11 9.74 9.43 -19.52
N ARG A 12 10.41 10.52 -19.91
CA ARG A 12 10.02 11.33 -21.06
C ARG A 12 10.58 10.65 -22.30
N SER A 13 9.77 9.87 -23.02
CA SER A 13 10.15 9.37 -24.35
C SER A 13 9.79 10.41 -25.40
N SER A 14 10.82 10.98 -26.02
CA SER A 14 10.75 11.76 -27.26
C SER A 14 11.60 11.03 -28.29
N PHE A 15 11.28 11.21 -29.58
CA PHE A 15 11.92 10.65 -30.78
C PHE A 15 11.57 9.19 -31.09
N GLY A 16 11.31 8.80 -32.34
CA GLY A 16 11.41 9.49 -33.62
C GLY A 16 11.34 8.41 -34.70
N ILE A 17 10.53 8.62 -35.72
CA ILE A 17 10.42 7.73 -36.88
C ILE A 17 11.71 7.82 -37.70
N VAL A 18 12.36 6.70 -37.99
CA VAL A 18 13.24 6.53 -39.16
C VAL A 18 12.99 5.15 -39.78
N LEU A 19 12.79 5.15 -41.09
CA LEU A 19 12.55 4.04 -42.02
C LEU A 19 13.85 3.75 -42.81
N LEU A 20 13.88 2.59 -43.52
CA LEU A 20 14.90 2.03 -44.44
C LEU A 20 16.03 1.20 -43.78
N GLY A 21 16.50 0.06 -44.29
CA GLY A 21 16.26 -0.73 -45.51
C GLY A 21 17.38 -1.79 -45.71
N PHE A 22 17.04 -2.94 -46.29
CA PHE A 22 17.85 -3.96 -47.02
C PHE A 22 19.22 -4.52 -46.55
N ALA A 23 19.40 -5.82 -46.80
CA ALA A 23 20.46 -6.74 -46.36
C ALA A 23 21.70 -6.85 -47.29
N TRP A 24 22.88 -7.19 -46.75
CA TRP A 24 23.68 -8.39 -47.10
C TRP A 24 24.88 -8.60 -46.15
N MET A 25 25.30 -9.86 -46.06
CA MET A 25 26.31 -10.52 -45.22
C MET A 25 27.63 -9.79 -44.95
N GLY A 26 28.03 -9.81 -43.67
CA GLY A 26 29.41 -9.66 -43.19
C GLY A 26 29.48 -10.23 -41.77
N LEU A 27 30.10 -11.40 -41.61
CA LEU A 27 30.24 -12.11 -40.35
C LEU A 27 31.42 -11.54 -39.56
N GLU A 28 31.21 -10.45 -38.85
CA GLU A 28 32.13 -9.98 -37.80
C GLU A 28 31.47 -10.19 -36.44
N ALA A 29 31.91 -11.22 -35.72
CA ALA A 29 31.47 -11.49 -34.35
C ALA A 29 32.16 -10.50 -33.39
N VAL A 30 31.66 -9.27 -33.37
CA VAL A 30 31.91 -8.33 -32.28
C VAL A 30 31.19 -8.89 -31.05
N PHE A 31 31.96 -9.44 -30.10
CA PHE A 31 31.46 -9.75 -28.76
C PHE A 31 31.13 -8.43 -28.04
N ALA A 32 29.98 -7.85 -28.36
CA ALA A 32 29.36 -6.83 -27.54
C ALA A 32 28.95 -7.52 -26.23
N LEU A 33 29.65 -7.18 -25.15
CA LEU A 33 29.18 -7.41 -23.78
C LEU A 33 27.88 -6.61 -23.61
N THR A 34 26.75 -7.18 -24.03
CA THR A 34 25.44 -6.74 -23.56
C THR A 34 25.35 -7.11 -22.09
N ALA A 35 25.87 -6.22 -21.25
CA ALA A 35 25.40 -6.09 -19.88
C ALA A 35 23.90 -5.80 -19.96
N LYS A 36 23.09 -6.86 -19.97
CA LYS A 36 21.68 -6.74 -19.68
C LYS A 36 21.60 -6.27 -18.25
N ALA A 37 21.54 -4.95 -18.08
CA ALA A 37 21.09 -4.34 -16.84
C ALA A 37 19.79 -5.06 -16.50
N LYS A 38 19.84 -5.82 -15.41
CA LYS A 38 18.69 -6.50 -14.87
C LYS A 38 17.68 -5.39 -14.61
N ASP A 39 16.59 -5.38 -15.37
CA ASP A 39 15.48 -4.47 -15.15
C ASP A 39 14.88 -4.86 -13.81
N ILE A 40 15.42 -4.27 -12.74
CA ILE A 40 14.86 -4.40 -11.41
C ILE A 40 13.69 -3.45 -11.43
N GLU A 41 12.54 -4.01 -11.81
CA GLU A 41 11.24 -3.40 -11.61
C GLU A 41 11.08 -3.17 -10.11
N LEU A 42 11.41 -1.95 -9.65
CA LEU A 42 11.30 -1.58 -8.26
C LEU A 42 9.83 -1.50 -7.89
N LYS A 43 9.42 -2.55 -7.18
CA LYS A 43 8.07 -2.83 -6.70
C LYS A 43 7.46 -1.62 -5.99
N VAL A 44 6.19 -1.40 -6.32
CA VAL A 44 5.18 -0.68 -5.54
C VAL A 44 5.37 -0.94 -4.04
N GLY A 45 5.97 -0.01 -3.29
CA GLY A 45 6.06 -0.12 -1.84
C GLY A 45 7.36 0.42 -1.25
N ILE A 46 7.46 1.75 -1.13
CA ILE A 46 8.56 2.36 -0.37
C ILE A 46 8.40 2.11 1.14
N VAL A 47 7.17 1.85 1.61
CA VAL A 47 6.91 1.20 2.90
C VAL A 47 5.59 0.45 2.79
N GLN A 48 5.61 -0.89 2.78
CA GLN A 48 4.41 -1.72 2.61
C GLN A 48 3.36 -1.51 3.72
N ARG A 49 3.76 -0.93 4.85
CA ARG A 49 2.98 -0.79 6.09
C ARG A 49 2.85 0.66 6.60
N PHE A 50 3.33 1.66 5.85
CA PHE A 50 3.20 3.05 6.28
C PHE A 50 1.73 3.47 6.29
N GLY A 51 1.28 4.04 7.41
CA GLY A 51 -0.13 4.36 7.62
C GLY A 51 -0.87 3.37 8.50
N GLU A 52 -0.18 2.38 9.07
CA GLU A 52 -0.77 1.43 10.02
C GLU A 52 -0.81 1.99 11.44
N GLU A 53 0.21 2.75 11.84
CA GLU A 53 0.27 3.39 13.16
C GLU A 53 0.03 4.90 13.06
N GLU A 54 -0.52 5.49 14.13
CA GLU A 54 -0.83 6.92 14.19
C GLU A 54 0.44 7.79 14.25
N SER A 55 1.54 7.23 14.77
CA SER A 55 2.85 7.88 14.86
C SER A 55 3.71 7.68 13.61
N ASP A 56 3.17 7.06 12.55
CA ASP A 56 3.93 6.83 11.33
C ASP A 56 4.29 8.16 10.66
N GLU A 57 5.59 8.37 10.51
CA GLU A 57 6.18 9.49 9.78
C GLU A 57 7.18 8.97 8.75
N LEU A 58 7.16 9.55 7.54
CA LEU A 58 8.10 9.22 6.47
C LEU A 58 8.65 10.50 5.85
N THR A 59 9.94 10.73 6.02
CA THR A 59 10.67 11.79 5.34
C THR A 59 11.28 11.25 4.05
N ILE A 60 11.02 11.91 2.92
CA ILE A 60 11.67 11.64 1.63
C ILE A 60 12.42 12.89 1.18
N THR A 61 13.68 12.73 0.80
CA THR A 61 14.57 13.83 0.39
C THR A 61 15.25 13.49 -0.94
N SER A 62 15.40 14.48 -1.82
CA SER A 62 16.21 14.32 -3.04
C SER A 62 17.69 14.15 -2.71
N THR A 63 18.44 13.61 -3.66
CA THR A 63 19.90 13.64 -3.61
C THR A 63 20.43 15.04 -3.93
N GLU A 64 21.71 15.29 -3.60
CA GLU A 64 22.33 16.59 -3.81
C GLU A 64 22.25 17.05 -5.28
N GLY A 65 21.86 18.31 -5.48
CA GLY A 65 21.65 18.90 -6.80
C GLY A 65 20.45 18.34 -7.58
N ASP A 66 19.55 17.58 -6.94
CA ASP A 66 18.32 17.05 -7.54
C ASP A 66 17.06 17.60 -6.83
N LYS A 67 15.90 17.45 -7.47
CA LYS A 67 14.59 17.81 -6.91
C LYS A 67 13.61 16.65 -6.99
N LEU A 68 12.78 16.53 -5.98
CA LEU A 68 11.60 15.69 -6.01
C LEU A 68 10.51 16.36 -6.84
N THR A 69 9.87 15.58 -7.70
CA THR A 69 8.65 15.94 -8.41
C THR A 69 7.48 15.16 -7.81
N LEU A 70 6.49 15.89 -7.32
CA LEU A 70 5.29 15.35 -6.70
C LEU A 70 4.13 15.50 -7.67
N ARG A 71 3.42 14.41 -7.97
CA ARG A 71 2.23 14.44 -8.83
C ARG A 71 1.03 13.85 -8.11
N PHE A 72 -0.09 14.57 -8.15
CA PHE A 72 -1.34 14.14 -7.53
C PHE A 72 -2.53 14.86 -8.18
N LEU A 73 -3.74 14.37 -7.94
CA LEU A 73 -4.96 15.05 -8.38
C LEU A 73 -5.43 16.06 -7.34
N ARG A 74 -5.85 17.24 -7.78
CA ARG A 74 -6.54 18.25 -6.96
C ARG A 74 -7.94 17.77 -6.56
N GLY A 75 -8.59 18.52 -5.67
CA GLY A 75 -9.97 18.25 -5.28
C GLY A 75 -10.97 18.25 -6.45
N ASN A 76 -10.65 18.98 -7.53
CA ASN A 76 -11.41 19.00 -8.78
C ASN A 76 -10.94 17.96 -9.82
N LEU A 77 -10.16 16.96 -9.40
CA LEU A 77 -9.60 15.89 -10.24
C LEU A 77 -8.61 16.37 -11.31
N GLN A 78 -8.19 17.63 -11.31
CA GLN A 78 -7.14 18.09 -12.22
C GLN A 78 -5.76 17.69 -11.72
N PRO A 79 -4.83 17.29 -12.61
CA PRO A 79 -3.44 17.02 -12.23
C PRO A 79 -2.77 18.26 -11.63
N GLN A 80 -1.98 18.05 -10.58
CA GLN A 80 -1.10 19.04 -9.99
C GLN A 80 0.30 18.45 -9.87
N THR A 81 1.28 19.27 -10.22
CA THR A 81 2.70 18.96 -10.06
C THR A 81 3.34 19.98 -9.13
N LEU A 82 4.13 19.52 -8.16
CA LEU A 82 4.94 20.37 -7.28
C LEU A 82 6.39 19.88 -7.31
N GLN A 83 7.33 20.80 -7.09
CA GLN A 83 8.74 20.48 -6.92
C GLN A 83 9.21 20.88 -5.52
N THR A 84 10.00 20.02 -4.89
CA THR A 84 10.59 20.25 -3.57
C THR A 84 11.88 19.42 -3.42
N ASN A 85 12.73 19.76 -2.46
CA ASN A 85 13.89 18.93 -2.12
C ASN A 85 13.56 17.90 -1.02
N LYS A 86 12.49 18.15 -0.25
CA LYS A 86 12.08 17.33 0.89
C LYS A 86 10.57 17.31 1.01
N ILE A 87 10.03 16.16 1.39
CA ILE A 87 8.63 15.98 1.77
C ILE A 87 8.56 15.12 3.03
N GLN A 88 7.65 15.46 3.92
CA GLN A 88 7.32 14.69 5.10
C GLN A 88 5.88 14.21 4.98
N LEU A 89 5.69 12.91 5.13
CA LEU A 89 4.40 12.23 5.13
C LEU A 89 4.07 11.86 6.58
N GLU A 90 2.85 12.15 6.99
CA GLU A 90 2.34 11.91 8.35
C GLU A 90 0.95 11.32 8.27
N VAL A 91 0.63 10.46 9.24
CA VAL A 91 -0.73 9.98 9.44
C VAL A 91 -1.50 10.96 10.33
N VAL A 92 -2.63 11.45 9.84
CA VAL A 92 -3.54 12.30 10.63
C VAL A 92 -4.91 11.65 10.75
N LYS A 93 -5.52 11.80 11.94
CA LYS A 93 -6.91 11.44 12.16
C LYS A 93 -7.82 12.48 11.52
N GLN A 94 -8.61 12.07 10.53
CA GLN A 94 -9.70 12.87 10.02
C GLN A 94 -11.01 12.42 10.70
N PRO A 95 -11.67 13.28 11.50
CA PRO A 95 -12.99 12.98 12.03
C PRO A 95 -13.97 12.63 10.93
N LEU A 96 -14.79 11.62 11.16
CA LEU A 96 -15.88 11.25 10.26
C LEU A 96 -17.12 12.05 10.62
N LYS A 97 -17.81 12.61 9.61
CA LYS A 97 -19.09 13.33 9.81
C LYS A 97 -20.13 12.45 10.51
N THR A 98 -20.08 11.15 10.23
CA THR A 98 -20.88 10.11 10.87
C THR A 98 -19.95 8.98 11.30
N LYS A 99 -20.07 8.54 12.56
CA LYS A 99 -19.32 7.38 13.06
C LYS A 99 -19.60 6.18 12.16
N VAL A 100 -18.55 5.46 11.77
CA VAL A 100 -18.68 4.26 10.94
C VAL A 100 -18.58 3.04 11.85
N LEU A 101 -19.56 2.15 11.76
CA LEU A 101 -19.52 0.86 12.45
C LEU A 101 -18.69 -0.11 11.63
N GLN A 102 -17.57 -0.57 12.18
CA GLN A 102 -16.78 -1.65 11.63
C GLN A 102 -17.18 -2.96 12.32
N GLU A 103 -17.65 -3.92 11.55
CA GLU A 103 -18.08 -5.22 12.06
C GLU A 103 -17.22 -6.32 11.45
N ARG A 104 -16.78 -7.27 12.28
CA ARG A 104 -16.06 -8.48 11.88
C ARG A 104 -16.76 -9.71 12.43
N LEU A 105 -16.75 -10.80 11.65
CA LEU A 105 -17.31 -12.08 12.08
C LEU A 105 -16.17 -12.95 12.63
N VAL A 106 -16.17 -13.13 13.95
CA VAL A 106 -15.21 -14.00 14.65
C VAL A 106 -15.76 -15.42 14.64
N LEU A 107 -14.94 -16.36 14.16
CA LEU A 107 -15.30 -17.77 14.08
C LEU A 107 -14.85 -18.56 15.31
N SER A 108 -13.72 -18.17 15.91
CA SER A 108 -13.18 -18.80 17.14
C SER A 108 -12.08 -17.97 17.78
N ASP A 109 -11.95 -18.07 19.10
CA ASP A 109 -10.87 -17.48 19.92
C ASP A 109 -9.91 -18.57 20.41
N HIS A 110 -8.63 -18.22 20.53
CA HIS A 110 -7.53 -19.13 20.86
C HIS A 110 -6.52 -18.47 21.81
N SER A 111 -5.78 -19.29 22.55
CA SER A 111 -4.69 -18.82 23.43
C SER A 111 -3.37 -18.66 22.68
N THR A 112 -3.13 -19.45 21.63
CA THR A 112 -1.87 -19.46 20.89
C THR A 112 -2.07 -19.31 19.39
N PHE A 113 -1.02 -18.95 18.66
CA PHE A 113 -1.04 -18.84 17.21
C PHE A 113 -1.29 -20.20 16.56
N GLU A 114 -0.65 -21.25 17.06
CA GLU A 114 -0.70 -22.60 16.50
C GLU A 114 -2.13 -23.16 16.53
N THR A 115 -2.83 -22.97 17.65
CA THR A 115 -4.23 -23.41 17.81
C THR A 115 -5.18 -22.61 16.91
N ALA A 116 -4.91 -21.31 16.71
CA ALA A 116 -5.67 -20.48 15.78
C ALA A 116 -5.43 -20.87 14.32
N GLU A 117 -4.18 -21.13 13.91
CA GLU A 117 -3.82 -21.59 12.57
C GLU A 117 -4.47 -22.94 12.24
N ASP A 118 -4.46 -23.88 13.19
CA ASP A 118 -5.10 -25.18 12.99
C ASP A 118 -6.62 -25.07 12.89
N SER A 119 -7.25 -24.19 13.67
CA SER A 119 -8.67 -23.84 13.49
C SER A 119 -8.92 -23.22 12.12
N ALA A 120 -8.05 -22.30 11.68
CA ALA A 120 -8.16 -21.66 10.37
C ALA A 120 -8.07 -22.68 9.22
N LYS A 121 -7.17 -23.67 9.30
CA LYS A 121 -7.10 -24.77 8.33
C LYS A 121 -8.40 -25.59 8.29
N LYS A 122 -8.98 -25.90 9.46
CA LYS A 122 -10.27 -26.61 9.55
C LYS A 122 -11.41 -25.82 8.91
N TRP A 123 -11.44 -24.50 9.06
CA TRP A 123 -12.43 -23.65 8.39
C TRP A 123 -12.23 -23.62 6.86
N LYS A 124 -11.00 -23.47 6.40
CA LYS A 124 -10.66 -23.52 4.96
C LYS A 124 -11.07 -24.84 4.33
N ALA A 125 -10.84 -25.97 5.02
CA ALA A 125 -11.25 -27.29 4.56
C ALA A 125 -12.78 -27.44 4.39
N ARG A 126 -13.56 -26.57 5.05
CA ARG A 126 -15.03 -26.50 4.93
C ARG A 126 -15.49 -25.46 3.90
N GLY A 127 -14.56 -24.90 3.11
CA GLY A 127 -14.85 -23.87 2.11
C GLY A 127 -15.04 -22.46 2.70
N ILE A 128 -14.63 -22.25 3.95
CA ILE A 128 -14.77 -20.94 4.61
C ILE A 128 -13.42 -20.24 4.60
N GLU A 129 -13.34 -19.16 3.83
CA GLU A 129 -12.15 -18.30 3.79
C GLU A 129 -11.95 -17.55 5.11
N VAL A 130 -10.72 -17.55 5.63
CA VAL A 130 -10.44 -17.01 6.96
C VAL A 130 -9.10 -16.28 7.02
N GLU A 131 -8.96 -15.46 8.05
CA GLU A 131 -7.71 -14.81 8.45
C GLU A 131 -7.46 -15.00 9.94
N VAL A 132 -6.20 -15.20 10.33
CA VAL A 132 -5.77 -15.28 11.73
C VAL A 132 -5.25 -13.91 12.15
N THR A 133 -5.74 -13.41 13.28
CA THR A 133 -5.42 -12.06 13.78
C THR A 133 -5.25 -12.05 15.30
N GLN A 134 -4.66 -10.98 15.85
CA GLN A 134 -4.46 -10.83 17.29
C GLN A 134 -4.71 -9.37 17.75
N PRO A 135 -5.97 -8.91 17.85
CA PRO A 135 -6.30 -7.65 18.52
C PRO A 135 -6.19 -7.74 20.06
N GLY A 136 -6.04 -8.96 20.59
CA GLY A 136 -5.89 -9.29 22.00
C GLY A 136 -5.50 -10.76 22.12
N ARG A 137 -6.50 -11.65 22.22
CA ARG A 137 -6.31 -13.09 22.01
C ARG A 137 -6.16 -13.40 20.51
N TRP A 138 -5.60 -14.56 20.20
CA TRP A 138 -5.58 -15.06 18.83
C TRP A 138 -7.00 -15.38 18.37
N GLN A 139 -7.37 -14.90 17.19
CA GLN A 139 -8.72 -15.06 16.66
C GLN A 139 -8.66 -15.52 15.21
N VAL A 140 -9.63 -16.33 14.83
CA VAL A 140 -9.89 -16.68 13.44
C VAL A 140 -11.13 -15.92 12.99
N TRP A 141 -10.97 -15.03 12.01
CA TRP A 141 -12.07 -14.25 11.44
C TRP A 141 -12.47 -14.80 10.09
N ALA A 142 -13.74 -14.62 9.72
CA ALA A 142 -14.15 -14.76 8.34
C ALA A 142 -13.51 -13.65 7.51
N LYS A 143 -12.80 -14.00 6.43
CA LYS A 143 -11.98 -13.07 5.66
C LYS A 143 -12.78 -11.89 5.11
N SER A 144 -12.46 -10.67 5.55
CA SER A 144 -13.23 -9.46 5.24
C SER A 144 -13.35 -9.15 3.74
N ASP A 145 -12.32 -9.47 2.96
CA ASP A 145 -12.31 -9.32 1.50
C ASP A 145 -13.19 -10.36 0.77
N VAL A 146 -13.61 -11.44 1.42
CA VAL A 146 -14.52 -12.43 0.84
C VAL A 146 -15.95 -12.14 1.27
N TYR A 147 -16.16 -11.92 2.58
CA TYR A 147 -17.48 -11.63 3.14
C TYR A 147 -17.71 -10.11 3.26
N LYS A 148 -17.70 -9.45 2.10
CA LYS A 148 -17.68 -7.98 2.01
C LYS A 148 -18.96 -7.32 2.50
N THR A 149 -20.11 -7.96 2.30
CA THR A 149 -21.41 -7.34 2.64
C THR A 149 -21.90 -7.75 4.03
N PRO A 150 -22.62 -6.85 4.73
CA PRO A 150 -23.19 -7.19 6.02
C PRO A 150 -24.16 -8.38 5.90
N LEU A 151 -25.05 -8.39 4.90
CA LEU A 151 -26.02 -9.47 4.69
C LEU A 151 -25.33 -10.85 4.59
N LEU A 152 -24.26 -10.96 3.80
CA LEU A 152 -23.51 -12.20 3.63
C LEU A 152 -22.90 -12.69 4.95
N ARG A 153 -22.36 -11.79 5.78
CA ARG A 153 -21.83 -12.16 7.10
C ARG A 153 -22.93 -12.63 8.04
N ARG A 154 -24.12 -12.02 8.01
CA ARG A 154 -25.26 -12.45 8.86
C ARG A 154 -25.74 -13.82 8.43
N TRP A 155 -25.83 -14.06 7.12
CA TRP A 155 -26.15 -15.38 6.59
C TRP A 155 -25.12 -16.43 7.02
N LEU A 156 -23.82 -16.14 6.91
CA LEU A 156 -22.75 -17.04 7.36
C LEU A 156 -22.81 -17.30 8.88
N LEU A 157 -23.03 -16.26 9.69
CA LEU A 157 -23.23 -16.40 11.13
C LEU A 157 -24.38 -17.38 11.43
N HIS A 158 -25.53 -17.17 10.80
CA HIS A 158 -26.72 -18.01 11.01
C HIS A 158 -26.51 -19.45 10.52
N SER A 159 -25.89 -19.65 9.36
CA SER A 159 -25.63 -20.99 8.83
C SER A 159 -24.70 -21.79 9.74
N LEU A 160 -23.65 -21.15 10.26
CA LEU A 160 -22.70 -21.76 11.19
C LEU A 160 -23.33 -22.06 12.55
N LYS A 161 -24.17 -21.17 13.09
CA LYS A 161 -24.90 -21.43 14.33
C LYS A 161 -25.83 -22.63 14.21
N ARG A 162 -26.50 -22.79 13.06
CA ARG A 162 -27.34 -23.97 12.78
C ARG A 162 -26.53 -25.27 12.69
N GLN A 163 -25.24 -25.19 12.39
CA GLN A 163 -24.32 -26.33 12.39
C GLN A 163 -23.69 -26.60 13.76
N GLY A 164 -24.12 -25.91 14.82
CA GLY A 164 -23.62 -26.09 16.18
C GLY A 164 -22.33 -25.33 16.49
N HIS A 165 -21.92 -24.39 15.63
CA HIS A 165 -20.79 -23.50 15.92
C HIS A 165 -21.22 -22.26 16.68
N ASN A 166 -20.29 -21.63 17.39
CA ASN A 166 -20.53 -20.40 18.16
C ASN A 166 -19.78 -19.16 17.61
N PRO A 167 -19.92 -18.81 16.31
CA PRO A 167 -19.38 -17.55 15.82
C PRO A 167 -20.18 -16.37 16.37
N TYR A 168 -19.55 -15.19 16.38
CA TYR A 168 -20.16 -13.96 16.85
C TYR A 168 -19.64 -12.75 16.08
N PHE A 169 -20.41 -11.64 16.13
CA PHE A 169 -19.94 -10.36 15.62
C PHE A 169 -19.19 -9.60 16.69
N GLU A 170 -18.04 -9.06 16.31
CA GLU A 170 -17.39 -8.00 17.06
C GLU A 170 -17.56 -6.69 16.28
N SER A 171 -17.95 -5.64 17.00
CA SER A 171 -18.25 -4.32 16.42
C SER A 171 -17.40 -3.25 17.07
N LYS A 172 -16.80 -2.38 16.25
CA LYS A 172 -16.04 -1.22 16.68
C LYS A 172 -16.59 0.03 16.02
N SER A 173 -16.96 1.03 16.81
CA SER A 173 -17.29 2.35 16.29
C SER A 173 -15.99 3.10 15.98
N LEU A 174 -15.82 3.52 14.72
CA LEU A 174 -14.70 4.35 14.28
C LEU A 174 -15.16 5.82 14.24
N PRO A 175 -14.67 6.69 15.14
CA PRO A 175 -14.99 8.11 15.14
C PRO A 175 -14.21 8.91 14.08
N ASP A 176 -13.08 8.37 13.64
CA ASP A 176 -12.16 8.98 12.69
C ASP A 176 -11.64 7.94 11.71
N LYS A 177 -10.97 8.44 10.66
CA LYS A 177 -10.18 7.63 9.75
C LYS A 177 -8.77 8.20 9.66
N SER A 178 -7.78 7.33 9.73
CA SER A 178 -6.39 7.67 9.41
C SER A 178 -6.28 8.06 7.94
N LYS A 179 -5.62 9.19 7.68
CA LYS A 179 -5.25 9.64 6.34
C LYS A 179 -3.81 10.08 6.32
N VAL A 180 -3.09 9.69 5.28
CA VAL A 180 -1.79 10.26 4.97
C VAL A 180 -1.98 11.72 4.55
N SER A 181 -1.11 12.56 5.09
CA SER A 181 -0.98 13.96 4.72
C SER A 181 0.48 14.31 4.49
N PHE A 182 0.71 15.35 3.70
CA PHE A 182 2.05 15.90 3.49
C PHE A 182 2.02 17.40 3.40
N VAL A 183 3.13 18.05 3.76
CA VAL A 183 3.30 19.51 3.69
C VAL A 183 4.32 19.86 2.63
N VAL A 184 3.94 20.77 1.71
CA VAL A 184 4.83 21.34 0.69
C VAL A 184 4.53 22.83 0.60
N ASN A 185 5.58 23.66 0.68
CA ASN A 185 5.51 25.12 0.62
C ASN A 185 4.49 25.71 1.62
N GLY A 186 4.42 25.16 2.84
CA GLY A 186 3.50 25.61 3.89
C GLY A 186 2.04 25.12 3.75
N TYR A 187 1.69 24.43 2.66
CA TYR A 187 0.34 23.89 2.46
C TYR A 187 0.29 22.39 2.80
N ARG A 188 -0.70 21.99 3.61
CA ARG A 188 -0.98 20.58 3.91
C ARG A 188 -1.95 19.99 2.91
N TYR A 189 -1.59 18.84 2.34
CA TYR A 189 -2.37 18.11 1.36
C TYR A 189 -2.82 16.76 1.93
N HIS A 190 -4.06 16.38 1.63
CA HIS A 190 -4.64 15.06 1.93
C HIS A 190 -5.07 14.42 0.62
N ARG A 191 -4.26 13.52 0.07
CA ARG A 191 -4.48 12.91 -1.26
C ARG A 191 -4.43 11.39 -1.16
N ASP A 192 -5.36 10.73 -1.83
CA ASP A 192 -5.46 9.27 -1.81
C ASP A 192 -4.39 8.60 -2.68
N LYS A 193 -3.88 9.35 -3.68
CA LYS A 193 -2.76 8.96 -4.53
C LYS A 193 -1.74 10.10 -4.59
N LEU A 194 -0.49 9.77 -4.32
CA LEU A 194 0.67 10.64 -4.48
C LEU A 194 1.74 9.87 -5.22
N GLU A 195 2.22 10.46 -6.31
CA GLU A 195 3.41 10.00 -7.02
C GLU A 195 4.59 10.89 -6.63
N ILE A 196 5.71 10.28 -6.26
CA ILE A 196 6.97 10.96 -5.95
C ILE A 196 8.04 10.44 -6.90
N THR A 197 8.72 11.33 -7.59
CA THR A 197 9.82 10.98 -8.50
C THR A 197 11.01 11.89 -8.24
N ALA A 198 12.22 11.44 -8.57
CA ALA A 198 13.45 12.23 -8.49
C ALA A 198 14.09 12.29 -9.87
N GLY A 199 14.71 13.42 -10.24
CA GLY A 199 15.31 13.59 -11.56
C GLY A 199 16.43 12.58 -11.83
N LYS A 200 17.25 12.30 -10.81
CA LYS A 200 18.33 11.29 -10.85
C LYS A 200 17.85 9.87 -10.55
N ASN A 201 16.53 9.68 -10.40
CA ASN A 201 15.92 8.43 -9.93
C ASN A 201 16.45 7.93 -8.57
N LEU A 202 17.10 8.80 -7.79
CA LEU A 202 17.67 8.47 -6.48
C LEU A 202 17.08 9.37 -5.41
N LEU A 203 16.58 8.78 -4.33
CA LEU A 203 15.99 9.49 -3.21
C LEU A 203 16.34 8.83 -1.87
N TRP A 204 16.47 9.66 -0.84
CA TRP A 204 16.65 9.22 0.53
C TRP A 204 15.30 9.09 1.21
N VAL A 205 15.08 7.99 1.92
CA VAL A 205 13.87 7.74 2.70
C VAL A 205 14.25 7.45 4.14
N ARG A 206 13.57 8.09 5.08
CA ARG A 206 13.75 7.93 6.52
C ARG A 206 12.39 7.79 7.18
N GLU A 207 12.22 6.73 7.94
CA GLU A 207 10.96 6.38 8.61
C GLU A 207 11.04 6.77 10.09
N GLY A 208 10.28 7.78 10.52
CA GLY A 208 10.38 8.37 11.84
C GLY A 208 11.69 9.14 12.09
N GLU A 209 11.75 9.85 13.21
CA GLU A 209 12.91 10.70 13.52
C GLU A 209 14.20 9.92 13.83
N LYS A 210 14.05 8.74 14.45
CA LYS A 210 15.19 7.97 15.02
C LYS A 210 15.81 6.94 14.07
N LYS A 211 15.18 6.62 12.93
CA LYS A 211 15.73 5.62 11.99
C LYS A 211 16.74 6.27 11.04
N LYS A 212 17.69 5.47 10.56
CA LYS A 212 18.68 5.90 9.57
C LYS A 212 18.03 6.06 8.19
N SER A 213 18.44 7.09 7.46
CA SER A 213 18.06 7.27 6.06
C SER A 213 18.61 6.14 5.19
N ARG A 214 17.80 5.66 4.24
CA ARG A 214 18.16 4.66 3.24
C ARG A 214 17.99 5.26 1.84
N LEU A 215 18.94 4.99 0.94
CA LEU A 215 18.88 5.42 -0.45
C LEU A 215 18.08 4.40 -1.28
N TYR A 216 17.21 4.88 -2.15
CA TYR A 216 16.41 4.07 -3.08
C TYR A 216 16.52 4.64 -4.50
N GLY A 217 16.54 3.77 -5.52
CA GLY A 217 16.52 4.14 -6.94
C GLY A 217 16.79 2.98 -7.89
#